data_AF-A0A756ZEH1-F1
#
_entry.id   AF-A0A756ZEH1-F1
#
_cell.length_a   1.000
_cell.length_b   1.000
_cell.length_c   1.000
_cell.angle_alpha   90.00
_cell.angle_beta   90.00
_cell.angle_gamma   90.00
#
_symmetry.space_group_name_H-M   'P 1'
#
loop_
_entity.id
_entity.type
_entity.pdbx_description
1 polymer ?
#
loop_
_entity_poly.entity_id
_entity_poly.type
_entity_poly.pdbx_seq_one_letter_code
_entity_poly.pdbx_strand_id
1 'polypeptide(L)'
;MSAKFYTLLTDIGAAKLASATALGIPLKITHMAVGDGGGVLPTPSAQQTALVAERRRAALNMLYIDPQNNSQIIAEQVIPETEGGWWIREVGLFDETGALIAVGNCPESYKPQLTEGSGRTQTVRMVLITSSTDNITLKIDPAVVLATRKYVDDKALELKVYVDDLMAKHLAAPDPHSQYAQKDSPTLTGIPKVPTPAAGNSTKQIANTEFVASSIAAMVDSAPAALDTLNELAAALGNDPNFATTMLNALGGKQPLDNTLTNLSGKDVAGLLAYLCLGETINRAADALQKSQNGADIPDKPRFVQNIGLKETLNPTKRVSIGNIGTGVFDGSTPCINIGDSDSGFIGSADGVLDIYCNGAKVGYINGNGLHMLTDIHFDNARMTTNGDIFSSVWGDNWLSIWITNQLNTRGTIDWINSELAIRDNNINTRATIDYVNQTFARKNTGSIQDWGWILDDSTGFIMQWGTLGNSNGTYNFPRAFPVGCFAVFVTNTNAQGTQVDNAFGYPVSNSQFFAATKSSAIANMVNNFPVAWFAIGR
;
A
#
# COMPACT_ATOMS: atom_id res chain seq x y z
N MET A 1 -48.21 66.17 47.37
CA MET A 1 -47.53 65.29 48.36
C MET A 1 -46.05 65.32 48.02
N SER A 2 -45.18 65.80 48.91
CA SER A 2 -43.74 65.69 48.69
C SER A 2 -43.35 64.21 48.68
N ALA A 3 -42.62 63.75 47.67
CA ALA A 3 -42.17 62.36 47.58
C ALA A 3 -41.23 62.05 48.74
N LYS A 4 -41.42 60.91 49.42
CA LYS A 4 -40.59 60.51 50.58
C LYS A 4 -39.11 60.32 50.22
N PHE A 5 -38.84 59.89 49.00
CA PHE A 5 -37.51 59.71 48.44
C PHE A 5 -37.41 60.47 47.13
N TYR A 6 -36.36 61.26 46.97
CA TYR A 6 -36.15 62.10 45.82
C TYR A 6 -34.68 62.43 45.65
N THR A 7 -34.36 62.86 44.43
CA THR A 7 -33.05 63.35 44.05
C THR A 7 -33.22 64.81 43.66
N LEU A 8 -32.18 65.60 43.90
CA LEU A 8 -32.13 67.00 43.46
C LEU A 8 -30.73 67.33 42.95
N LEU A 9 -30.67 68.36 42.12
CA LEU A 9 -29.43 68.95 41.67
C LEU A 9 -28.92 69.92 42.74
N THR A 10 -27.63 69.84 43.09
CA THR A 10 -27.03 70.82 44.00
C THR A 10 -26.84 72.15 43.27
N ASP A 11 -26.66 73.24 44.01
CA ASP A 11 -26.36 74.55 43.43
C ASP A 11 -25.06 74.51 42.58
N ILE A 12 -24.09 73.68 43.01
CA ILE A 12 -22.85 73.40 42.26
C ILE A 12 -23.15 72.63 40.96
N GLY A 13 -23.98 71.59 41.04
CA GLY A 13 -24.38 70.80 39.86
C GLY A 13 -25.16 71.62 38.84
N ALA A 14 -26.06 72.49 39.30
CA ALA A 14 -26.82 73.41 38.46
C ALA A 14 -25.90 74.41 37.74
N ALA A 15 -24.96 75.01 38.46
CA ALA A 15 -23.98 75.94 37.88
C ALA A 15 -23.07 75.25 36.85
N LYS A 16 -22.61 74.02 37.13
CA LYS A 16 -21.76 73.25 36.21
C LYS A 16 -22.51 72.77 34.98
N LEU A 17 -23.78 72.37 35.11
CA LEU A 17 -24.62 72.00 33.96
C LEU A 17 -24.96 73.21 33.08
N ALA A 18 -25.23 74.36 33.68
CA ALA A 18 -25.40 75.62 32.96
C ALA A 18 -24.12 76.02 32.20
N SER A 19 -22.96 75.87 32.84
CA SER A 19 -21.65 76.12 32.23
C SER A 19 -21.35 75.17 31.07
N ALA A 20 -21.69 73.88 31.21
CA ALA A 20 -21.52 72.89 30.15
C ALA A 20 -22.34 73.26 28.89
N THR A 21 -23.56 73.76 29.09
CA THR A 21 -24.41 74.25 28.00
C THR A 21 -23.89 75.54 27.38
N ALA A 22 -23.38 76.47 28.17
CA ALA A 22 -22.88 77.76 27.68
C ALA A 22 -21.55 77.64 26.92
N LEU A 23 -20.66 76.73 27.34
CA LEU A 23 -19.31 76.57 26.78
C LEU A 23 -19.21 75.42 25.76
N GLY A 24 -20.25 74.58 25.63
CA GLY A 24 -20.24 73.40 24.76
C GLY A 24 -19.28 72.29 25.23
N ILE A 25 -18.80 72.35 26.48
CA ILE A 25 -17.94 71.33 27.09
C ILE A 25 -18.84 70.43 27.96
N PRO A 26 -19.03 69.15 27.61
CA PRO A 26 -19.94 68.28 28.36
C PRO A 26 -19.53 68.07 29.82
N LEU A 27 -20.51 68.10 30.73
CA LEU A 27 -20.31 67.76 32.14
C LEU A 27 -20.10 66.25 32.28
N LYS A 28 -18.94 65.87 32.81
CA LYS A 28 -18.58 64.47 33.07
C LYS A 28 -18.92 64.10 34.50
N ILE A 29 -20.05 63.41 34.68
CA ILE A 29 -20.39 62.74 35.93
C ILE A 29 -19.68 61.38 35.92
N THR A 30 -18.74 61.18 36.83
CA THR A 30 -17.80 60.05 36.77
C THR A 30 -17.97 59.06 37.92
N HIS A 31 -18.40 59.54 39.09
CA HIS A 31 -18.49 58.74 40.30
C HIS A 31 -19.88 58.84 40.93
N MET A 32 -20.31 57.75 41.55
CA MET A 32 -21.42 57.74 42.49
C MET A 32 -20.88 57.37 43.87
N ALA A 33 -21.35 58.08 44.88
CA ALA A 33 -21.12 57.71 46.26
C ALA A 33 -22.43 57.35 46.94
N VAL A 34 -22.33 56.50 47.95
CA VAL A 34 -23.42 56.09 48.82
C VAL A 34 -23.00 56.25 50.27
N GLY A 35 -23.96 56.64 51.10
CA GLY A 35 -23.74 56.93 52.51
C GLY A 35 -24.84 56.37 53.40
N ASP A 36 -24.55 56.30 54.70
CA ASP A 36 -25.49 55.81 55.70
C ASP A 36 -26.26 56.94 56.42
N GLY A 37 -26.07 58.20 55.99
CA GLY A 37 -26.77 59.36 56.52
C GLY A 37 -26.46 59.70 57.98
N GLY A 38 -25.40 59.15 58.56
CA GLY A 38 -25.07 59.31 59.98
C GLY A 38 -25.96 58.48 60.91
N GLY A 39 -26.60 57.43 60.37
CA GLY A 39 -27.49 56.54 61.12
C GLY A 39 -28.98 56.85 60.99
N VAL A 40 -29.34 57.99 60.38
CA VAL A 40 -30.73 58.43 60.14
C VAL A 40 -30.94 58.74 58.66
N LEU A 41 -32.20 58.74 58.19
CA LEU A 41 -32.51 59.10 56.80
C LEU A 41 -32.30 60.61 56.58
N PRO A 42 -31.33 61.03 55.75
CA PRO A 42 -31.06 62.44 55.55
C PRO A 42 -32.09 63.08 54.61
N THR A 43 -32.29 64.40 54.75
CA THR A 43 -33.10 65.20 53.83
C THR A 43 -32.18 65.90 52.83
N PRO A 44 -32.25 65.58 51.52
CA PRO A 44 -31.41 66.21 50.50
C PRO A 44 -31.61 67.74 50.45
N SER A 45 -30.53 68.50 50.32
CA SER A 45 -30.52 69.96 50.17
C SER A 45 -29.62 70.39 49.01
N ALA A 46 -30.07 71.40 48.25
CA ALA A 46 -29.34 71.93 47.10
C ALA A 46 -27.98 72.57 47.49
N GLN A 47 -27.84 73.01 48.74
CA GLN A 47 -26.61 73.63 49.24
C GLN A 47 -25.54 72.60 49.65
N GLN A 48 -25.84 71.30 49.57
CA GLN A 48 -24.89 70.26 49.94
C GLN A 48 -23.69 70.24 48.99
N THR A 49 -22.49 70.16 49.59
CA THR A 49 -21.23 69.98 48.87
C THR A 49 -20.62 68.59 49.08
N ALA A 50 -21.13 67.82 50.05
CA ALA A 50 -20.76 66.44 50.36
C ALA A 50 -21.97 65.67 50.94
N LEU A 51 -21.88 64.34 50.95
CA LEU A 51 -22.84 63.45 51.65
C LEU A 51 -22.66 63.58 53.17
N VAL A 52 -23.73 63.32 53.94
CA VAL A 52 -23.73 63.45 55.40
C VAL A 52 -22.76 62.47 56.04
N ALA A 53 -22.74 61.22 55.58
CA ALA A 53 -21.80 60.20 56.00
C ALA A 53 -21.52 59.22 54.84
N GLU A 54 -20.59 59.60 53.98
CA GLU A 54 -20.15 58.78 52.84
C GLU A 54 -19.50 57.47 53.31
N ARG A 55 -19.95 56.34 52.77
CA ARG A 55 -19.40 55.00 53.06
C ARG A 55 -18.61 54.44 51.91
N ARG A 56 -19.01 54.75 50.68
CA ARG A 56 -18.33 54.30 49.47
C ARG A 56 -18.49 55.33 48.37
N ARG A 57 -17.41 55.60 47.64
CA ARG A 57 -17.43 56.26 46.34
C ARG A 57 -16.69 55.40 45.32
N ALA A 58 -17.31 55.19 44.18
CA ALA A 58 -16.71 54.44 43.08
C ALA A 58 -17.15 55.01 41.74
N ALA A 59 -16.43 54.65 40.67
CA ALA A 59 -16.79 55.04 39.32
C ALA A 59 -18.18 54.49 38.94
N LEU A 60 -18.90 55.21 38.08
CA LEU A 60 -20.17 54.74 37.53
C LEU A 60 -19.94 53.57 36.57
N ASN A 61 -20.82 52.56 36.65
CA ASN A 61 -20.89 51.45 35.69
C ASN A 61 -21.69 51.87 34.46
N MET A 62 -22.82 52.56 34.67
CA MET A 62 -23.65 53.09 33.59
C MET A 62 -24.16 54.49 33.92
N LEU A 63 -24.22 55.34 32.90
CA LEU A 63 -24.84 56.65 32.88
C LEU A 63 -25.46 56.83 31.49
N TYR A 64 -26.78 56.82 31.43
CA TYR A 64 -27.53 56.93 30.18
C TYR A 64 -28.80 57.78 30.37
N ILE A 65 -29.34 58.28 29.26
CA ILE A 65 -30.64 58.96 29.23
C ILE A 65 -31.73 57.89 29.15
N ASP A 66 -32.78 58.01 29.96
CA ASP A 66 -33.92 57.08 29.90
C ASP A 66 -34.53 57.09 28.49
N PRO A 67 -34.54 55.95 27.76
CA PRO A 67 -35.10 55.87 26.42
C PRO A 67 -36.59 56.23 26.31
N GLN A 68 -37.33 56.18 27.43
CA GLN A 68 -38.74 56.58 27.47
C GLN A 68 -38.94 58.03 27.94
N ASN A 69 -37.94 58.64 28.58
CA ASN A 69 -38.01 60.00 29.12
C ASN A 69 -36.68 60.73 28.96
N ASN A 70 -36.52 61.49 27.87
CA ASN A 70 -35.26 62.16 27.54
C ASN A 70 -34.77 63.22 28.56
N SER A 71 -35.61 63.59 29.54
CA SER A 71 -35.28 64.51 30.64
C SER A 71 -34.76 63.81 31.90
N GLN A 72 -34.65 62.48 31.89
CA GLN A 72 -34.14 61.70 33.02
C GLN A 72 -32.79 61.08 32.67
N ILE A 73 -31.82 61.29 33.55
CA ILE A 73 -30.52 60.65 33.49
C ILE A 73 -30.49 59.58 34.56
N ILE A 74 -30.17 58.37 34.15
CA ILE A 74 -30.05 57.22 35.03
C ILE A 74 -28.57 56.93 35.23
N ALA A 75 -28.12 57.10 36.46
CA ALA A 75 -26.78 56.72 36.90
C ALA A 75 -26.87 55.42 37.70
N GLU A 76 -26.02 54.46 37.39
CA GLU A 76 -25.96 53.17 38.07
C GLU A 76 -24.55 52.84 38.52
N GLN A 77 -24.47 52.34 39.74
CA GLN A 77 -23.28 51.73 40.30
C GLN A 77 -23.62 50.34 40.84
N VAL A 78 -22.80 49.36 40.47
CA VAL A 78 -22.85 48.01 41.03
C VAL A 78 -21.88 47.94 42.20
N ILE A 79 -22.40 47.63 43.38
CA ILE A 79 -21.60 47.37 44.57
C ILE A 79 -21.36 45.85 44.66
N PRO A 80 -20.12 45.37 44.46
CA PRO A 80 -19.81 43.94 44.51
C PRO A 80 -20.02 43.36 45.92
N GLU A 81 -20.01 42.02 46.02
CA GLU A 81 -20.16 41.31 47.29
C GLU A 81 -19.00 41.51 48.29
N THR A 82 -17.85 41.94 47.80
CA THR A 82 -16.63 42.18 48.59
C THR A 82 -16.67 43.47 49.40
N GLU A 83 -17.63 44.37 49.14
CA GLU A 83 -17.75 45.66 49.81
C GLU A 83 -19.17 45.85 50.36
N GLY A 84 -19.28 46.16 51.65
CA GLY A 84 -20.55 46.22 52.37
C GLY A 84 -20.34 46.35 53.87
N GLY A 85 -21.34 45.96 54.67
CA GLY A 85 -21.33 46.07 56.13
C GLY A 85 -21.96 47.37 56.66
N TRP A 86 -22.72 48.09 55.83
CA TRP A 86 -23.32 49.39 56.17
C TRP A 86 -24.68 49.59 55.50
N TRP A 87 -25.46 50.51 56.05
CA TRP A 87 -26.76 50.91 55.52
C TRP A 87 -26.59 51.94 54.39
N ILE A 88 -27.39 51.81 53.36
CA ILE A 88 -27.51 52.80 52.28
C ILE A 88 -28.75 53.64 52.54
N ARG A 89 -28.56 54.94 52.72
CA ARG A 89 -29.63 55.91 52.98
C ARG A 89 -29.54 57.15 52.09
N GLU A 90 -28.35 57.48 51.61
CA GLU A 90 -28.10 58.59 50.70
C GLU A 90 -27.23 58.16 49.53
N VAL A 91 -27.40 58.87 48.42
CA VAL A 91 -26.66 58.70 47.18
C VAL A 91 -26.28 60.06 46.62
N GLY A 92 -25.05 60.17 46.10
CA GLY A 92 -24.54 61.39 45.49
C GLY A 92 -23.81 61.11 44.19
N LEU A 93 -23.98 62.00 43.20
CA LEU A 93 -23.25 61.97 41.94
C LEU A 93 -22.15 63.02 41.94
N PHE A 94 -20.97 62.64 41.50
CA PHE A 94 -19.78 63.50 41.48
C PHE A 94 -19.18 63.59 40.08
N ASP A 95 -18.65 64.77 39.77
CA ASP A 95 -17.89 64.98 38.54
C ASP A 95 -16.42 64.57 38.66
N GLU A 96 -15.66 64.69 37.57
CA GLU A 96 -14.22 64.39 37.53
C GLU A 96 -13.37 65.25 38.46
N THR A 97 -13.86 66.41 38.89
CA THR A 97 -13.18 67.30 39.86
C THR A 97 -13.50 66.95 41.31
N GLY A 98 -14.40 65.99 41.53
CA GLY A 98 -14.88 65.57 42.85
C GLY A 98 -15.98 66.44 43.43
N ALA A 99 -16.59 67.33 42.63
CA ALA A 99 -17.69 68.19 43.06
C ALA A 99 -19.02 67.43 43.08
N LEU A 100 -19.83 67.60 44.14
CA LEU A 100 -21.14 66.97 44.27
C LEU A 100 -22.15 67.63 43.33
N ILE A 101 -22.60 66.92 42.30
CA ILE A 101 -23.50 67.40 41.25
C ILE A 101 -24.95 67.20 41.64
N ALA A 102 -25.29 66.03 42.17
CA ALA A 102 -26.65 65.72 42.59
C ALA A 102 -26.63 64.88 43.86
N VAL A 103 -27.64 65.04 44.69
CA VAL A 103 -27.81 64.30 45.94
C VAL A 103 -29.24 63.80 46.05
N GLY A 104 -29.41 62.63 46.65
CA GLY A 104 -30.71 62.05 46.91
C GLY A 104 -30.72 61.15 48.14
N ASN A 105 -31.91 60.95 48.67
CA ASN A 105 -32.15 59.96 49.72
C ASN A 105 -32.79 58.70 49.11
N CYS A 106 -32.56 57.55 49.73
CA CYS A 106 -33.14 56.29 49.29
C CYS A 106 -33.73 55.52 50.48
N PRO A 107 -34.64 54.56 50.23
CA PRO A 107 -35.11 53.65 51.27
C PRO A 107 -33.93 52.97 51.96
N GLU A 108 -34.00 52.84 53.29
CA GLU A 108 -32.93 52.24 54.07
C GLU A 108 -32.72 50.78 53.63
N SER A 109 -31.53 50.49 53.09
CA SER A 109 -31.18 49.16 52.59
C SER A 109 -29.85 48.73 53.17
N TYR A 110 -29.82 47.59 53.87
CA TYR A 110 -28.57 47.03 54.37
C TYR A 110 -27.85 46.26 53.27
N LYS A 111 -26.59 46.64 53.00
CA LYS A 111 -25.72 45.96 52.04
C LYS A 111 -24.72 45.09 52.80
N PRO A 112 -24.95 43.76 52.92
CA PRO A 112 -24.01 42.89 53.61
C PRO A 112 -22.70 42.72 52.81
N GLN A 113 -21.63 42.44 53.54
CA GLN A 113 -20.34 42.00 52.99
C GLN A 113 -20.24 40.47 53.08
N LEU A 114 -19.50 39.84 52.16
CA LEU A 114 -19.36 38.37 52.12
C LEU A 114 -18.88 37.76 53.44
N THR A 115 -18.07 38.48 54.22
CA THR A 115 -17.59 38.08 55.56
C THR A 115 -18.69 37.96 56.61
N GLU A 116 -19.86 38.57 56.40
CA GLU A 116 -21.05 38.43 57.24
C GLU A 116 -21.90 37.19 56.88
N GLY A 117 -21.41 36.34 55.97
CA GLY A 117 -22.08 35.10 55.55
C GLY A 117 -23.12 35.29 54.44
N SER A 118 -23.31 36.51 53.93
CA SER A 118 -24.21 36.81 52.81
C SER A 118 -23.53 37.80 51.84
N GLY A 119 -22.85 37.26 50.83
CA GLY A 119 -22.32 38.05 49.72
C GLY A 119 -23.45 38.44 48.78
N ARG A 120 -23.87 39.71 48.83
CA ARG A 120 -24.87 40.25 47.90
C ARG A 120 -24.21 41.25 46.99
N THR A 121 -24.35 41.10 45.68
CA THR A 121 -24.07 42.20 44.74
C THR A 121 -25.33 43.06 44.64
N GLN A 122 -25.20 44.38 44.80
CA GLN A 122 -26.35 45.30 44.80
C GLN A 122 -26.11 46.45 43.84
N THR A 123 -27.03 46.62 42.89
CA THR A 123 -27.02 47.78 41.99
C THR A 123 -27.79 48.93 42.62
N VAL A 124 -27.12 50.06 42.79
CA VAL A 124 -27.72 51.32 43.20
C VAL A 124 -27.97 52.16 41.96
N ARG A 125 -29.23 52.58 41.78
CA ARG A 125 -29.68 53.41 40.67
C ARG A 125 -30.14 54.75 41.20
N MET A 126 -29.55 55.83 40.70
CA MET A 126 -30.00 57.19 40.95
C MET A 126 -30.57 57.77 39.65
N VAL A 127 -31.82 58.21 39.71
CA VAL A 127 -32.47 58.90 38.59
C VAL A 127 -32.41 60.40 38.88
N LEU A 128 -31.82 61.17 37.98
CA LEU A 128 -31.73 62.63 38.07
C LEU A 128 -32.59 63.24 36.96
N ILE A 129 -33.53 64.11 37.34
CA ILE A 129 -34.33 64.88 36.40
C ILE A 129 -33.63 66.21 36.14
N THR A 130 -33.43 66.57 34.88
CA THR A 130 -32.80 67.82 34.47
C THR A 130 -33.56 68.48 33.32
N SER A 131 -33.42 69.80 33.18
CA SER A 131 -34.02 70.59 32.10
C SER A 131 -33.33 70.41 30.74
N SER A 132 -32.07 69.93 30.70
CA SER A 132 -31.37 69.55 29.47
C SER A 132 -30.35 68.43 29.74
N THR A 133 -30.30 67.43 28.86
CA THR A 133 -29.43 66.24 28.93
C THR A 133 -28.34 66.22 27.85
N ASP A 134 -28.37 67.15 26.89
CA ASP A 134 -27.51 67.15 25.69
C ASP A 134 -26.02 67.35 26.00
N ASN A 135 -25.71 68.04 27.10
CA ASN A 135 -24.35 68.43 27.46
C ASN A 135 -23.75 67.55 28.57
N ILE A 136 -24.11 66.26 28.61
CA ILE A 136 -23.62 65.30 29.60
C ILE A 136 -22.92 64.15 28.89
N THR A 137 -21.71 63.82 29.34
CA THR A 137 -20.99 62.65 28.79
C THR A 137 -21.56 61.36 29.36
N LEU A 138 -22.27 60.60 28.54
CA LEU A 138 -22.79 59.28 28.89
C LEU A 138 -21.64 58.28 29.00
N LYS A 139 -21.73 57.39 29.99
CA LYS A 139 -20.70 56.36 30.23
C LYS A 139 -21.39 55.00 30.27
N ILE A 140 -20.96 54.09 29.42
CA ILE A 140 -21.35 52.69 29.50
C ILE A 140 -20.04 51.91 29.63
N ASP A 141 -19.81 51.28 30.78
CA ASP A 141 -18.70 50.34 30.96
C ASP A 141 -19.18 48.94 30.57
N PRO A 142 -18.79 48.38 29.41
CA PRO A 142 -19.34 47.11 28.93
C PRO A 142 -18.77 45.89 29.68
N ALA A 143 -17.71 46.06 30.49
CA ALA A 143 -16.98 44.94 31.09
C ALA A 143 -17.68 44.36 32.33
N VAL A 144 -18.64 45.08 32.94
CA VAL A 144 -19.35 44.65 34.16
C VAL A 144 -20.85 44.91 34.03
N VAL A 145 -21.48 44.39 32.98
CA VAL A 145 -22.93 44.49 32.77
C VAL A 145 -23.53 43.10 32.67
N LEU A 146 -24.40 42.77 33.63
CA LEU A 146 -25.29 41.62 33.52
C LEU A 146 -26.44 42.00 32.58
N ALA A 147 -26.38 41.55 31.32
CA ALA A 147 -27.48 41.73 30.38
C ALA A 147 -28.70 40.91 30.81
N THR A 148 -29.89 41.51 30.74
CA THR A 148 -31.12 40.74 30.97
C THR A 148 -31.30 39.71 29.84
N ARG A 149 -31.90 38.56 30.14
CA ARG A 149 -32.17 37.53 29.12
C ARG A 149 -32.95 38.08 27.93
N LYS A 150 -33.92 38.96 28.18
CA LYS A 150 -34.69 39.67 27.13
C LYS A 150 -33.79 40.48 26.18
N TYR A 151 -32.81 41.21 26.71
CA TYR A 151 -31.89 41.98 25.86
C TYR A 151 -31.09 41.07 24.93
N VAL A 152 -30.66 39.90 25.43
CA VAL A 152 -29.91 38.92 24.63
C VAL A 152 -30.81 38.28 23.57
N ASP A 153 -32.03 37.86 23.94
CA ASP A 153 -32.97 37.24 23.01
C ASP A 153 -33.39 38.20 21.88
N ASP A 154 -33.68 39.46 22.20
CA ASP A 154 -34.04 40.49 21.21
C ASP A 154 -32.88 40.73 20.21
N LYS A 155 -31.64 40.78 20.70
CA LYS A 155 -30.45 40.96 19.84
C LYS A 155 -30.13 39.73 18.98
N ALA A 156 -30.35 38.52 19.51
CA ALA A 156 -30.19 37.29 18.74
C ALA A 156 -31.22 37.20 17.61
N LEU A 157 -32.47 37.61 17.85
CA LEU A 157 -33.51 37.64 16.84
C LEU A 157 -33.22 38.68 15.75
N GLU A 158 -32.80 39.89 16.12
CA GLU A 158 -32.41 40.94 15.17
C GLU A 158 -31.31 40.45 14.22
N LEU A 159 -30.27 39.80 14.78
CA LEU A 159 -29.18 39.22 13.99
C LEU A 159 -29.67 38.09 13.08
N LYS A 160 -30.54 37.21 13.58
CA LYS A 160 -31.09 36.10 12.79
C LYS A 160 -31.86 36.61 11.57
N VAL A 161 -32.75 37.58 11.76
CA VAL A 161 -33.54 38.17 10.67
C VAL A 161 -32.62 38.80 9.62
N TYR A 162 -31.59 39.51 10.05
CA TYR A 162 -30.61 40.12 9.14
C TYR A 162 -29.83 39.07 8.32
N VAL A 163 -29.35 38.00 8.96
CA VAL A 163 -28.61 36.94 8.27
C VAL A 163 -29.50 36.16 7.31
N ASP A 164 -30.73 35.83 7.71
CA ASP A 164 -31.67 35.11 6.86
C ASP A 164 -32.04 35.93 5.61
N ASP A 165 -32.22 37.26 5.74
CA ASP A 165 -32.48 38.16 4.59
C ASP A 165 -31.28 38.23 3.63
N LEU A 166 -30.05 38.36 4.16
CA LEU A 166 -28.84 38.33 3.34
C LEU A 166 -28.69 37.00 2.60
N MET A 167 -28.95 35.87 3.27
CA MET A 167 -28.86 34.55 2.66
C MET A 167 -29.94 34.34 1.60
N ALA A 168 -31.17 34.79 1.85
CA ALA A 168 -32.25 34.73 0.87
C ALA A 168 -31.91 35.52 -0.40
N LYS A 169 -31.34 36.73 -0.25
CA LYS A 169 -30.85 37.53 -1.38
C LYS A 169 -29.69 36.87 -2.12
N HIS A 170 -28.76 36.24 -1.39
CA HIS A 170 -27.65 35.50 -1.97
C HIS A 170 -28.14 34.30 -2.81
N LEU A 171 -29.12 33.54 -2.31
CA LEU A 171 -29.69 32.38 -3.01
C LEU A 171 -30.55 32.76 -4.23
N ALA A 172 -31.22 33.92 -4.18
CA ALA A 172 -32.04 34.41 -5.29
C ALA A 172 -31.22 35.07 -6.40
N ALA A 173 -29.99 35.49 -6.13
CA ALA A 173 -29.12 36.09 -7.14
C ALA A 173 -28.78 35.03 -8.21
N PRO A 174 -28.92 35.35 -9.51
CA PRO A 174 -28.53 34.43 -10.59
C PRO A 174 -27.03 34.10 -10.61
N ASP A 175 -26.21 35.03 -10.12
CA ASP A 175 -24.77 34.86 -9.96
C ASP A 175 -24.28 35.64 -8.73
N PRO A 176 -24.41 35.07 -7.51
CA PRO A 176 -23.93 35.72 -6.30
C PRO A 176 -22.39 35.74 -6.18
N HIS A 177 -21.69 35.08 -7.12
CA HIS A 177 -20.24 34.88 -7.09
C HIS A 177 -19.62 35.11 -8.47
N SER A 178 -19.78 36.32 -9.00
CA SER A 178 -19.26 36.75 -10.31
C SER A 178 -17.76 36.57 -10.56
N GLN A 179 -16.97 36.28 -9.51
CA GLN A 179 -15.56 35.91 -9.65
C GLN A 179 -15.32 34.48 -10.18
N TYR A 180 -16.35 33.63 -10.23
CA TYR A 180 -16.26 32.26 -10.73
C TYR A 180 -17.08 32.08 -12.01
N ALA A 181 -16.66 31.16 -12.88
CA ALA A 181 -17.44 30.82 -14.06
C ALA A 181 -18.76 30.12 -13.68
N GLN A 182 -19.86 30.48 -14.35
CA GLN A 182 -21.17 29.88 -14.12
C GLN A 182 -21.16 28.37 -14.43
N LYS A 183 -21.91 27.57 -13.63
CA LYS A 183 -22.00 26.11 -13.85
C LYS A 183 -22.77 25.76 -15.12
N ASP A 184 -23.86 26.47 -15.39
CA ASP A 184 -24.63 26.36 -16.63
C ASP A 184 -24.22 27.47 -17.60
N SER A 185 -23.75 27.09 -18.78
CA SER A 185 -23.39 27.99 -19.88
C SER A 185 -22.45 29.15 -19.50
N PRO A 186 -21.24 28.87 -18.96
CA PRO A 186 -20.30 29.92 -18.60
C PRO A 186 -19.90 30.77 -19.82
N THR A 187 -19.97 32.09 -19.67
CA THR A 187 -19.30 33.01 -20.60
C THR A 187 -17.83 33.15 -20.19
N LEU A 188 -16.93 32.53 -20.95
CA LEU A 188 -15.49 32.64 -20.71
C LEU A 188 -14.95 33.94 -21.32
N THR A 189 -14.35 34.79 -20.50
CA THR A 189 -13.65 36.03 -20.94
C THR A 189 -12.15 35.95 -20.62
N GLY A 190 -11.31 36.68 -21.35
CA GLY A 190 -9.85 36.62 -21.19
C GLY A 190 -9.20 35.40 -21.88
N ILE A 191 -8.20 34.77 -21.22
CA ILE A 191 -7.44 33.61 -21.74
C ILE A 191 -7.67 32.39 -20.81
N PRO A 192 -8.83 31.70 -20.90
CA PRO A 192 -9.12 30.53 -20.08
C PRO A 192 -8.13 29.39 -20.39
N LYS A 193 -7.58 28.76 -19.35
CA LYS A 193 -6.69 27.61 -19.47
C LYS A 193 -7.42 26.33 -19.07
N VAL A 194 -7.33 25.30 -19.92
CA VAL A 194 -7.82 23.95 -19.61
C VAL A 194 -6.70 22.93 -19.89
N PRO A 195 -6.63 21.79 -19.18
CA PRO A 195 -5.67 20.74 -19.46
C PRO A 195 -5.76 20.27 -20.91
N THR A 196 -4.63 19.94 -21.53
CA THR A 196 -4.57 19.40 -22.89
C THR A 196 -5.10 17.98 -22.90
N PRO A 197 -6.21 17.69 -23.60
CA PRO A 197 -6.70 16.32 -23.74
C PRO A 197 -5.69 15.40 -24.40
N ALA A 198 -5.75 14.11 -24.07
CA ALA A 198 -5.03 13.07 -24.83
C ALA A 198 -5.58 12.97 -26.27
N ALA A 199 -4.72 12.59 -27.21
CA ALA A 199 -5.07 12.41 -28.62
C ALA A 199 -6.24 11.42 -28.80
N GLY A 200 -7.14 11.72 -29.75
CA GLY A 200 -8.32 10.88 -30.05
C GLY A 200 -9.50 11.03 -29.08
N ASN A 201 -9.44 11.94 -28.10
CA ASN A 201 -10.53 12.15 -27.17
C ASN A 201 -11.77 12.79 -27.86
N SER A 202 -12.93 12.15 -27.73
CA SER A 202 -14.22 12.55 -28.34
C SER A 202 -15.29 12.98 -27.33
N THR A 203 -14.89 13.30 -26.10
CA THR A 203 -15.80 13.78 -25.06
C THR A 203 -16.21 15.24 -25.29
N LYS A 204 -17.19 15.73 -24.53
CA LYS A 204 -17.69 17.12 -24.60
C LYS A 204 -16.81 18.14 -23.87
N GLN A 205 -15.57 17.81 -23.53
CA GLN A 205 -14.65 18.77 -22.88
C GLN A 205 -14.25 19.90 -23.85
N ILE A 206 -13.85 21.05 -23.30
CA ILE A 206 -13.38 22.19 -24.09
C ILE A 206 -12.03 21.81 -24.74
N ALA A 207 -11.92 21.96 -26.06
CA ALA A 207 -10.65 21.79 -26.78
C ALA A 207 -9.77 23.04 -26.58
N ASN A 208 -8.52 22.84 -26.14
CA ASN A 208 -7.54 23.93 -26.05
C ASN A 208 -6.72 24.07 -27.35
N THR A 209 -5.97 25.17 -27.45
CA THR A 209 -5.17 25.49 -28.64
C THR A 209 -4.12 24.43 -28.95
N GLU A 210 -3.50 23.83 -27.92
CA GLU A 210 -2.49 22.78 -28.07
C GLU A 210 -3.07 21.49 -28.65
N PHE A 211 -4.25 21.06 -28.18
CA PHE A 211 -4.95 19.88 -28.68
C PHE A 211 -5.40 20.05 -30.13
N VAL A 212 -5.93 21.22 -30.49
CA VAL A 212 -6.33 21.54 -31.87
C VAL A 212 -5.11 21.60 -32.78
N ALA A 213 -4.05 22.30 -32.37
CA ALA A 213 -2.80 22.38 -33.14
C ALA A 213 -2.18 20.99 -33.34
N SER A 214 -2.15 20.16 -32.30
CA SER A 214 -1.64 18.78 -32.38
C SER A 214 -2.52 17.88 -33.25
N SER A 215 -3.84 18.05 -33.22
CA SER A 215 -4.77 17.28 -34.07
C SER A 215 -4.67 17.68 -35.54
N ILE A 216 -4.51 18.97 -35.83
CA ILE A 216 -4.27 19.48 -37.19
C ILE A 216 -2.89 19.04 -37.68
N ALA A 217 -1.86 19.16 -36.85
CA ALA A 217 -0.52 18.67 -37.16
C ALA A 217 -0.56 17.17 -37.43
N ALA A 218 -1.20 16.35 -36.59
CA ALA A 218 -1.37 14.92 -36.84
C ALA A 218 -2.19 14.63 -38.11
N MET A 219 -3.18 15.44 -38.46
CA MET A 219 -3.91 15.30 -39.73
C MET A 219 -3.00 15.62 -40.94
N VAL A 220 -2.24 16.70 -40.87
CA VAL A 220 -1.25 17.09 -41.90
C VAL A 220 -0.12 16.06 -41.99
N ASP A 221 0.38 15.57 -40.85
CA ASP A 221 1.40 14.54 -40.68
C ASP A 221 0.88 13.11 -40.91
N SER A 222 -0.43 12.91 -41.03
CA SER A 222 -1.01 11.68 -41.56
C SER A 222 -1.13 11.68 -43.09
N ALA A 223 -1.03 12.86 -43.70
CA ALA A 223 -0.98 13.05 -45.14
C ALA A 223 0.28 13.81 -45.64
N PRO A 224 1.49 13.68 -45.04
CA PRO A 224 2.64 14.50 -45.41
C PRO A 224 3.14 14.01 -46.76
N ALA A 225 3.16 12.69 -46.99
CA ALA A 225 3.43 12.13 -48.30
C ALA A 225 2.39 12.58 -49.35
N ALA A 226 1.12 12.81 -48.99
CA ALA A 226 0.05 13.21 -49.91
C ALA A 226 0.07 14.72 -50.22
N LEU A 227 0.32 15.56 -49.22
CA LEU A 227 0.49 17.01 -49.36
C LEU A 227 1.82 17.35 -50.04
N ASP A 228 2.89 16.62 -49.69
CA ASP A 228 4.16 16.65 -50.40
C ASP A 228 3.96 16.18 -51.83
N THR A 229 3.26 15.07 -52.10
CA THR A 229 2.95 14.71 -53.50
C THR A 229 2.11 15.75 -54.22
N LEU A 230 1.16 16.43 -53.58
CA LEU A 230 0.39 17.49 -54.23
C LEU A 230 1.24 18.74 -54.52
N ASN A 231 2.16 19.11 -53.63
CA ASN A 231 3.11 20.20 -53.82
C ASN A 231 4.18 19.85 -54.87
N GLU A 232 4.70 18.62 -54.83
CA GLU A 232 5.57 18.03 -55.84
C GLU A 232 4.86 17.93 -57.19
N LEU A 233 3.57 17.55 -57.24
CA LEU A 233 2.79 17.56 -58.48
C LEU A 233 2.63 18.99 -59.00
N ALA A 234 2.22 19.93 -58.15
CA ALA A 234 2.03 21.33 -58.56
C ALA A 234 3.35 21.94 -59.10
N ALA A 235 4.46 21.69 -58.41
CA ALA A 235 5.79 22.11 -58.85
C ALA A 235 6.24 21.39 -60.14
N ALA A 236 6.00 20.07 -60.26
CA ALA A 236 6.33 19.27 -61.45
C ALA A 236 5.51 19.70 -62.69
N LEU A 237 4.31 20.22 -62.49
CA LEU A 237 3.46 20.80 -63.52
C LEU A 237 3.73 22.32 -63.72
N GLY A 238 4.77 22.85 -63.06
CA GLY A 238 5.25 24.23 -63.24
C GLY A 238 4.37 25.31 -62.59
N ASN A 239 3.48 24.94 -61.66
CA ASN A 239 2.44 25.82 -61.11
C ASN A 239 1.57 26.48 -62.19
N ASP A 240 1.38 25.83 -63.35
CA ASP A 240 0.66 26.38 -64.49
C ASP A 240 -0.88 26.27 -64.30
N PRO A 241 -1.62 27.38 -64.14
CA PRO A 241 -3.07 27.35 -63.99
C PRO A 241 -3.80 26.86 -65.25
N ASN A 242 -3.14 26.89 -66.41
CA ASN A 242 -3.67 26.45 -67.70
C ASN A 242 -2.98 25.18 -68.20
N PHE A 243 -2.43 24.36 -67.28
CA PHE A 243 -1.61 23.18 -67.60
C PHE A 243 -2.21 22.30 -68.71
N ALA A 244 -3.51 22.05 -68.68
CA ALA A 244 -4.19 21.25 -69.70
C ALA A 244 -4.05 21.86 -71.12
N THR A 245 -4.26 23.16 -71.27
CA THR A 245 -4.10 23.89 -72.55
C THR A 245 -2.64 23.92 -72.98
N THR A 246 -1.71 24.15 -72.04
CA THR A 246 -0.27 24.14 -72.31
C THR A 246 0.20 22.78 -72.81
N MET A 247 -0.22 21.69 -72.16
CA MET A 247 0.09 20.32 -72.59
C MET A 247 -0.56 19.97 -73.94
N LEU A 248 -1.80 20.39 -74.18
CA LEU A 248 -2.48 20.16 -75.47
C LEU A 248 -1.74 20.83 -76.62
N ASN A 249 -1.22 22.05 -76.41
CA ASN A 249 -0.39 22.76 -77.38
C ASN A 249 0.99 22.09 -77.55
N ALA A 250 1.61 21.63 -76.46
CA ALA A 250 2.89 20.91 -76.53
C ALA A 250 2.76 19.56 -77.24
N LEU A 251 1.69 18.80 -76.97
CA LEU A 251 1.36 17.53 -77.63
C LEU A 251 0.97 17.74 -79.10
N GLY A 252 0.20 18.79 -79.40
CA GLY A 252 -0.14 19.17 -80.78
C GLY A 252 1.07 19.60 -81.62
N GLY A 253 2.14 20.08 -80.98
CA GLY A 253 3.44 20.33 -81.60
C GLY A 253 4.39 19.12 -81.63
N LYS A 254 4.06 18.01 -80.95
CA LYS A 254 4.87 16.79 -80.91
C LYS A 254 4.39 15.79 -81.97
N GLN A 255 4.80 16.00 -83.21
CA GLN A 255 5.26 14.88 -84.04
C GLN A 255 6.64 14.46 -83.48
N PRO A 256 7.07 13.18 -83.45
CA PRO A 256 8.35 12.83 -82.84
C PRO A 256 9.51 13.58 -83.50
N LEU A 257 10.39 14.20 -82.69
CA LEU A 257 11.55 15.00 -83.14
C LEU A 257 12.56 14.21 -83.99
N ASP A 258 12.32 12.92 -84.16
CA ASP A 258 13.14 12.04 -84.96
C ASP A 258 12.72 12.14 -86.42
N ASN A 259 13.66 12.62 -87.25
CA ASN A 259 13.47 12.74 -88.70
C ASN A 259 12.99 11.42 -89.33
N THR A 260 13.37 10.27 -88.74
CA THR A 260 12.94 8.97 -89.22
C THR A 260 11.46 8.72 -88.96
N LEU A 261 10.92 8.91 -87.75
CA LEU A 261 9.48 8.76 -87.50
C LEU A 261 8.62 9.73 -88.32
N THR A 262 9.13 10.96 -88.55
CA THR A 262 8.49 11.93 -89.45
C THR A 262 8.41 11.38 -90.87
N ASN A 263 9.52 10.84 -91.40
CA ASN A 263 9.57 10.22 -92.72
C ASN A 263 8.67 8.98 -92.84
N LEU A 264 8.49 8.19 -91.78
CA LEU A 264 7.64 6.99 -91.81
C LEU A 264 6.14 7.31 -91.81
N SER A 265 5.70 8.33 -91.07
CA SER A 265 4.28 8.57 -90.77
C SER A 265 3.35 8.85 -91.97
N GLY A 266 3.91 9.15 -93.14
CA GLY A 266 3.17 9.38 -94.39
C GLY A 266 3.41 8.33 -95.48
N LYS A 267 4.12 7.23 -95.18
CA LYS A 267 4.46 6.18 -96.16
C LYS A 267 3.45 5.03 -96.12
N ASP A 268 3.19 4.43 -97.28
CA ASP A 268 2.49 3.16 -97.40
C ASP A 268 3.41 1.97 -97.11
N VAL A 269 2.88 0.75 -97.14
CA VAL A 269 3.63 -0.47 -96.82
C VAL A 269 4.88 -0.61 -97.70
N ALA A 270 4.77 -0.37 -99.01
CA ALA A 270 5.92 -0.46 -99.91
C ALA A 270 7.00 0.59 -99.59
N GLY A 271 6.59 1.83 -99.29
CA GLY A 271 7.48 2.90 -98.89
C GLY A 271 8.20 2.63 -97.56
N LEU A 272 7.54 1.96 -96.61
CA LEU A 272 8.14 1.57 -95.33
C LEU A 272 9.22 0.48 -95.49
N LEU A 273 8.96 -0.56 -96.29
CA LEU A 273 9.95 -1.62 -96.53
C LEU A 273 11.22 -1.09 -97.21
N ALA A 274 11.06 -0.13 -98.13
CA ALA A 274 12.19 0.52 -98.79
C ALA A 274 12.97 1.45 -97.85
N TYR A 275 12.27 2.25 -97.04
CA TYR A 275 12.91 3.19 -96.11
C TYR A 275 13.77 2.49 -95.05
N LEU A 276 13.32 1.33 -94.57
CA LEU A 276 14.05 0.53 -93.58
C LEU A 276 15.05 -0.45 -94.21
N CYS A 277 15.21 -0.44 -95.54
CA CYS A 277 16.03 -1.39 -96.31
C CYS A 277 15.72 -2.87 -96.01
N LEU A 278 14.51 -3.19 -95.54
CA LEU A 278 14.14 -4.54 -95.09
C LEU A 278 14.00 -5.53 -96.25
N GLY A 279 13.85 -5.06 -97.48
CA GLY A 279 13.80 -5.91 -98.67
C GLY A 279 15.05 -6.80 -98.82
N GLU A 280 16.25 -6.23 -98.63
CA GLU A 280 17.49 -7.02 -98.70
C GLU A 280 17.66 -7.94 -97.48
N THR A 281 17.30 -7.49 -96.28
CA THR A 281 17.37 -8.29 -95.05
C THR A 281 16.45 -9.51 -95.10
N ILE A 282 15.22 -9.36 -95.62
CA ILE A 282 14.28 -10.46 -95.80
C ILE A 282 14.87 -11.53 -96.73
N ASN A 283 15.50 -11.11 -97.83
CA ASN A 283 16.13 -12.03 -98.78
C ASN A 283 17.30 -12.80 -98.13
N ARG A 284 18.13 -12.15 -97.31
CA ARG A 284 19.24 -12.81 -96.60
C ARG A 284 18.77 -13.70 -95.44
N ALA A 285 17.68 -13.35 -94.77
CA ALA A 285 17.09 -14.16 -93.69
C ALA A 285 16.43 -15.44 -94.22
N ALA A 286 15.85 -15.39 -95.42
CA ALA A 286 15.32 -16.57 -96.09
C ALA A 286 16.42 -17.63 -96.36
N ASP A 287 17.64 -17.20 -96.65
CA ASP A 287 18.79 -18.10 -96.86
C ASP A 287 19.41 -18.64 -95.55
N ALA A 288 19.30 -17.90 -94.44
CA ALA A 288 19.86 -18.30 -93.14
C ALA A 288 19.01 -19.30 -92.34
N LEU A 289 17.75 -19.55 -92.76
CA LEU A 289 16.79 -20.41 -92.06
C LEU A 289 16.50 -21.74 -92.78
N GLN A 290 17.43 -22.24 -93.60
CA GLN A 290 17.24 -23.55 -94.25
C GLN A 290 17.27 -24.69 -93.21
N LYS A 291 16.10 -25.28 -92.96
CA LYS A 291 15.90 -26.42 -92.03
C LYS A 291 16.81 -27.64 -92.28
N SER A 292 17.39 -27.77 -93.46
CA SER A 292 18.30 -28.87 -93.83
C SER A 292 19.74 -28.65 -93.39
N GLN A 293 20.11 -27.49 -92.83
CA GLN A 293 21.50 -27.14 -92.50
C GLN A 293 21.69 -26.69 -91.03
N ASN A 294 21.05 -27.36 -90.07
CA ASN A 294 21.23 -27.07 -88.63
C ASN A 294 22.68 -27.28 -88.16
N GLY A 295 23.51 -26.22 -88.22
CA GLY A 295 24.88 -26.17 -87.71
C GLY A 295 25.96 -26.74 -88.64
N ALA A 296 25.64 -27.01 -89.90
CA ALA A 296 26.60 -27.47 -90.90
C ALA A 296 27.59 -26.36 -91.32
N ASP A 297 27.11 -25.13 -91.28
CA ASP A 297 27.79 -23.88 -91.59
C ASP A 297 28.64 -23.33 -90.44
N ILE A 298 28.58 -23.93 -89.25
CA ILE A 298 29.40 -23.52 -88.09
C ILE A 298 30.87 -23.89 -88.38
N PRO A 299 31.77 -22.90 -88.58
CA PRO A 299 33.14 -23.16 -89.03
C PRO A 299 34.00 -23.88 -87.99
N ASP A 300 33.77 -23.61 -86.70
CA ASP A 300 34.46 -24.22 -85.56
C ASP A 300 33.43 -24.62 -84.50
N LYS A 301 32.89 -25.83 -84.65
CA LYS A 301 31.91 -26.41 -83.73
C LYS A 301 32.44 -26.50 -82.29
N PRO A 302 33.69 -26.94 -82.03
CA PRO A 302 34.27 -26.89 -80.68
C PRO A 302 34.26 -25.50 -80.03
N ARG A 303 34.67 -24.46 -80.77
CA ARG A 303 34.65 -23.08 -80.26
C ARG A 303 33.23 -22.56 -80.09
N PHE A 304 32.32 -22.93 -80.98
CA PHE A 304 30.90 -22.58 -80.85
C PHE A 304 30.31 -23.13 -79.56
N VAL A 305 30.52 -24.42 -79.27
CA VAL A 305 30.12 -25.08 -78.00
C VAL A 305 30.76 -24.39 -76.79
N GLN A 306 32.02 -23.96 -76.90
CA GLN A 306 32.69 -23.19 -75.86
C GLN A 306 32.04 -21.82 -75.63
N ASN A 307 31.68 -21.10 -76.70
CA ASN A 307 31.14 -19.74 -76.63
C ASN A 307 29.69 -19.71 -76.12
N ILE A 308 28.89 -20.73 -76.43
CA ILE A 308 27.51 -20.86 -75.92
C ILE A 308 27.45 -21.45 -74.50
N GLY A 309 28.59 -21.66 -73.84
CA GLY A 309 28.66 -22.12 -72.46
C GLY A 309 28.36 -23.61 -72.26
N LEU A 310 28.24 -24.39 -73.34
CA LEU A 310 28.00 -25.83 -73.29
C LEU A 310 29.29 -26.67 -73.12
N LYS A 311 30.42 -26.01 -72.83
CA LYS A 311 31.72 -26.67 -72.59
C LYS A 311 31.66 -27.68 -71.44
N GLU A 312 30.82 -27.43 -70.43
CA GLU A 312 30.65 -28.31 -69.27
C GLU A 312 29.74 -29.53 -69.54
N THR A 313 28.97 -29.55 -70.64
CA THR A 313 28.16 -30.70 -71.06
C THR A 313 29.00 -31.93 -71.44
N LEU A 314 30.31 -31.75 -71.65
CA LEU A 314 31.26 -32.80 -72.05
C LEU A 314 32.23 -33.23 -70.94
N ASN A 315 32.13 -32.71 -69.71
CA ASN A 315 33.10 -32.98 -68.63
C ASN A 315 32.47 -33.75 -67.45
N PRO A 316 32.74 -35.07 -67.29
CA PRO A 316 32.00 -35.95 -66.37
C PRO A 316 32.31 -35.80 -64.87
N THR A 317 33.20 -34.90 -64.46
CA THR A 317 33.64 -34.81 -63.06
C THR A 317 32.98 -33.70 -62.24
N LYS A 318 32.12 -32.87 -62.84
CA LYS A 318 31.45 -31.76 -62.16
C LYS A 318 30.05 -31.49 -62.71
N ARG A 319 29.06 -32.32 -62.37
CA ARG A 319 27.61 -32.00 -62.28
C ARG A 319 26.82 -33.30 -62.02
N VAL A 320 25.58 -33.16 -61.55
CA VAL A 320 24.58 -34.24 -61.52
C VAL A 320 24.36 -34.70 -62.96
N SER A 321 25.01 -35.80 -63.36
CA SER A 321 24.73 -36.48 -64.62
C SER A 321 23.40 -37.20 -64.48
N ILE A 322 22.39 -36.76 -65.23
CA ILE A 322 21.21 -37.58 -65.52
C ILE A 322 21.72 -38.64 -66.49
N GLY A 323 21.92 -39.86 -66.01
CA GLY A 323 22.49 -40.96 -66.80
C GLY A 323 21.64 -41.34 -68.02
N ASN A 324 22.19 -42.16 -68.91
CA ASN A 324 21.38 -42.80 -69.96
C ASN A 324 20.25 -43.60 -69.30
N ILE A 325 19.12 -43.73 -70.01
CA ILE A 325 18.08 -44.70 -69.64
C ILE A 325 18.73 -46.10 -69.68
N GLY A 326 18.64 -46.86 -68.58
CA GLY A 326 19.32 -48.14 -68.41
C GLY A 326 18.39 -49.35 -68.55
N THR A 327 18.70 -50.44 -67.85
CA THR A 327 17.85 -51.64 -67.76
C THR A 327 17.39 -51.85 -66.31
N GLY A 328 16.20 -52.39 -66.08
CA GLY A 328 15.66 -52.60 -64.73
C GLY A 328 14.72 -51.47 -64.31
N VAL A 329 14.74 -51.05 -63.04
CA VAL A 329 13.81 -50.03 -62.52
C VAL A 329 14.02 -48.60 -63.11
N PHE A 330 15.15 -48.36 -63.80
CA PHE A 330 15.48 -47.12 -64.50
C PHE A 330 15.44 -47.27 -66.04
N ASP A 331 14.57 -48.13 -66.57
CA ASP A 331 14.41 -48.41 -68.02
C ASP A 331 13.60 -47.35 -68.80
N GLY A 332 13.19 -46.28 -68.15
CA GLY A 332 12.43 -45.18 -68.77
C GLY A 332 10.93 -45.43 -68.85
N SER A 333 10.44 -46.57 -68.34
CA SER A 333 8.99 -46.83 -68.22
C SER A 333 8.31 -45.92 -67.18
N THR A 334 9.07 -45.40 -66.22
CA THR A 334 8.58 -44.54 -65.13
C THR A 334 9.46 -43.28 -65.04
N PRO A 335 8.91 -42.09 -64.76
CA PRO A 335 9.70 -40.88 -64.56
C PRO A 335 10.74 -41.08 -63.46
N CYS A 336 12.02 -40.88 -63.79
CA CYS A 336 13.12 -41.11 -62.89
C CYS A 336 14.28 -40.13 -63.10
N ILE A 337 15.08 -39.95 -62.06
CA ILE A 337 16.39 -39.33 -62.12
C ILE A 337 17.40 -40.43 -61.84
N ASN A 338 18.04 -40.92 -62.90
CA ASN A 338 19.12 -41.89 -62.83
C ASN A 338 20.45 -41.18 -62.52
N ILE A 339 21.20 -41.68 -61.53
CA ILE A 339 22.52 -41.18 -61.13
C ILE A 339 23.51 -42.36 -61.20
N GLY A 340 24.52 -42.26 -62.07
CA GLY A 340 25.55 -43.30 -62.21
C GLY A 340 25.27 -44.30 -63.34
N ASP A 341 25.50 -45.59 -63.09
CA ASP A 341 25.42 -46.70 -64.06
C ASP A 341 24.05 -47.38 -64.14
N SER A 342 22.98 -46.65 -63.81
CA SER A 342 21.56 -47.04 -64.01
C SER A 342 20.88 -47.89 -62.96
N ASP A 343 21.44 -47.92 -61.75
CA ASP A 343 20.86 -48.66 -60.64
C ASP A 343 20.62 -47.82 -59.37
N SER A 344 20.91 -46.52 -59.43
CA SER A 344 20.89 -45.62 -58.29
C SER A 344 20.22 -44.30 -58.67
N GLY A 345 19.41 -43.74 -57.76
CA GLY A 345 18.69 -42.48 -58.03
C GLY A 345 17.29 -42.42 -57.45
N PHE A 346 16.42 -41.65 -58.11
CA PHE A 346 15.06 -41.39 -57.66
C PHE A 346 14.01 -41.80 -58.69
N ILE A 347 12.90 -42.41 -58.26
CA ILE A 347 11.79 -42.85 -59.14
C ILE A 347 10.46 -42.30 -58.64
N GLY A 348 9.68 -41.67 -59.51
CA GLY A 348 8.29 -41.26 -59.22
C GLY A 348 7.31 -42.41 -59.46
N SER A 349 7.24 -43.37 -58.54
CA SER A 349 6.53 -44.64 -58.75
C SER A 349 5.00 -44.54 -58.69
N ALA A 350 4.46 -43.48 -58.10
CA ALA A 350 3.04 -43.16 -58.07
C ALA A 350 2.85 -41.64 -57.86
N ASP A 351 1.62 -41.15 -58.01
CA ASP A 351 1.29 -39.76 -57.70
C ASP A 351 1.62 -39.44 -56.23
N GLY A 352 2.39 -38.37 -56.02
CA GLY A 352 2.86 -37.96 -54.69
C GLY A 352 3.89 -38.87 -54.02
N VAL A 353 4.50 -39.82 -54.73
CA VAL A 353 5.53 -40.74 -54.17
C VAL A 353 6.86 -40.59 -54.91
N LEU A 354 7.95 -40.38 -54.18
CA LEU A 354 9.33 -40.36 -54.68
C LEU A 354 10.15 -41.45 -54.00
N ASP A 355 10.48 -42.49 -54.73
CA ASP A 355 11.30 -43.60 -54.26
C ASP A 355 12.80 -43.28 -54.35
N ILE A 356 13.57 -43.86 -53.43
CA ILE A 356 15.02 -43.71 -53.34
C ILE A 356 15.66 -45.09 -53.54
N TYR A 357 16.48 -45.21 -54.57
CA TYR A 357 17.15 -46.47 -54.95
C TYR A 357 18.67 -46.33 -54.88
N CYS A 358 19.33 -47.40 -54.45
CA CYS A 358 20.79 -47.56 -54.48
C CYS A 358 21.13 -48.99 -54.91
N ASN A 359 21.99 -49.15 -55.92
CA ASN A 359 22.44 -50.44 -56.43
C ASN A 359 21.28 -51.43 -56.71
N GLY A 360 20.22 -50.92 -57.32
CA GLY A 360 19.02 -51.67 -57.72
C GLY A 360 18.01 -51.93 -56.58
N ALA A 361 18.32 -51.59 -55.33
CA ALA A 361 17.44 -51.80 -54.18
C ALA A 361 16.77 -50.50 -53.71
N LYS A 362 15.48 -50.56 -53.37
CA LYS A 362 14.74 -49.45 -52.78
C LYS A 362 15.13 -49.30 -51.30
N VAL A 363 15.81 -48.22 -50.94
CA VAL A 363 16.29 -47.96 -49.57
C VAL A 363 15.34 -47.06 -48.77
N GLY A 364 14.46 -46.33 -49.45
CA GLY A 364 13.46 -45.45 -48.83
C GLY A 364 12.52 -44.84 -49.87
N TYR A 365 11.57 -44.03 -49.39
CA TYR A 365 10.68 -43.24 -50.24
C TYR A 365 10.10 -42.04 -49.48
N ILE A 366 9.64 -41.03 -50.21
CA ILE A 366 8.93 -39.85 -49.67
C ILE A 366 7.50 -39.89 -50.20
N ASN A 367 6.51 -39.67 -49.33
CA ASN A 367 5.11 -39.49 -49.74
C ASN A 367 4.42 -38.41 -48.89
N GLY A 368 3.10 -38.28 -49.02
CA GLY A 368 2.30 -37.32 -48.24
C GLY A 368 2.38 -37.47 -46.71
N ASN A 369 2.86 -38.60 -46.20
CA ASN A 369 3.08 -38.84 -44.77
C ASN A 369 4.54 -38.55 -44.32
N GLY A 370 5.45 -38.20 -45.24
CA GLY A 370 6.84 -37.85 -44.93
C GLY A 370 7.88 -38.77 -45.57
N LEU A 371 9.09 -38.79 -45.00
CA LEU A 371 10.21 -39.66 -45.39
C LEU A 371 10.09 -41.02 -44.70
N HIS A 372 10.16 -42.10 -45.47
CA HIS A 372 10.15 -43.48 -45.00
C HIS A 372 11.48 -44.14 -45.34
N MET A 373 12.14 -44.71 -44.34
CA MET A 373 13.37 -45.47 -44.53
C MET A 373 13.10 -46.96 -44.38
N LEU A 374 13.53 -47.75 -45.36
CA LEU A 374 13.35 -49.21 -45.38
C LEU A 374 14.60 -49.94 -44.86
N THR A 375 15.64 -49.18 -44.54
CA THR A 375 16.94 -49.63 -44.02
C THR A 375 17.31 -48.79 -42.80
N ASP A 376 18.32 -49.22 -42.05
CA ASP A 376 18.79 -48.51 -40.86
C ASP A 376 19.29 -47.10 -41.20
N ILE A 377 19.09 -46.15 -40.28
CA ILE A 377 19.64 -44.79 -40.38
C ILE A 377 20.95 -44.74 -39.61
N HIS A 378 22.07 -44.48 -40.30
CA HIS A 378 23.40 -44.41 -39.69
C HIS A 378 23.80 -42.95 -39.41
N PHE A 379 24.37 -42.71 -38.23
CA PHE A 379 24.95 -41.44 -37.77
C PHE A 379 26.36 -41.74 -37.26
N ASP A 380 27.34 -41.79 -38.17
CA ASP A 380 28.69 -42.33 -37.92
C ASP A 380 28.64 -43.73 -37.28
N ASN A 381 29.14 -43.88 -36.05
CA ASN A 381 29.12 -45.13 -35.29
C ASN A 381 27.78 -45.42 -34.61
N ALA A 382 26.86 -44.46 -34.54
CA ALA A 382 25.51 -44.65 -34.03
C ALA A 382 24.55 -45.05 -35.15
N ARG A 383 23.48 -45.77 -34.83
CA ARG A 383 22.43 -46.09 -35.81
C ARG A 383 21.07 -46.27 -35.16
N MET A 384 20.03 -45.93 -35.90
CA MET A 384 18.64 -46.28 -35.60
C MET A 384 18.19 -47.38 -36.53
N THR A 385 17.71 -48.48 -35.97
CA THR A 385 17.25 -49.63 -36.74
C THR A 385 15.81 -49.50 -37.17
N THR A 386 15.40 -50.28 -38.17
CA THR A 386 14.01 -50.30 -38.67
C THR A 386 12.95 -50.71 -37.63
N ASN A 387 13.33 -51.35 -36.52
CA ASN A 387 12.45 -51.65 -35.38
C ASN A 387 12.34 -50.51 -34.35
N GLY A 388 13.02 -49.38 -34.57
CA GLY A 388 13.01 -48.20 -33.69
C GLY A 388 14.03 -48.22 -32.54
N ASP A 389 14.87 -49.25 -32.42
CA ASP A 389 15.95 -49.26 -31.43
C ASP A 389 17.13 -48.37 -31.89
N ILE A 390 17.90 -47.89 -30.92
CA ILE A 390 18.99 -46.93 -31.15
C ILE A 390 20.26 -47.48 -30.53
N PHE A 391 21.30 -47.65 -31.35
CA PHE A 391 22.65 -47.98 -30.91
C PHE A 391 23.50 -46.71 -30.87
N SER A 392 24.22 -46.49 -29.77
CA SER A 392 25.14 -45.34 -29.64
C SER A 392 26.13 -45.54 -28.50
N SER A 393 27.26 -44.84 -28.58
CA SER A 393 28.23 -44.71 -27.49
C SER A 393 27.66 -44.02 -26.25
N VAL A 394 26.61 -43.19 -26.41
CA VAL A 394 25.85 -42.59 -25.29
C VAL A 394 25.27 -43.67 -24.37
N TRP A 395 24.96 -44.84 -24.93
CA TRP A 395 24.42 -46.00 -24.22
C TRP A 395 25.51 -47.03 -23.87
N GLY A 396 26.79 -46.65 -23.97
CA GLY A 396 27.94 -47.53 -23.70
C GLY A 396 28.24 -48.51 -24.84
N ASP A 397 28.14 -48.04 -26.09
CA ASP A 397 28.24 -48.87 -27.31
C ASP A 397 27.26 -50.05 -27.28
N ASN A 398 26.01 -49.74 -26.89
CA ASN A 398 24.95 -50.71 -26.73
C ASN A 398 23.61 -50.16 -27.23
N TRP A 399 22.61 -51.02 -27.26
CA TRP A 399 21.25 -50.66 -27.60
C TRP A 399 20.57 -49.90 -26.46
N LEU A 400 19.83 -48.85 -26.79
CA LEU A 400 19.06 -48.02 -25.85
C LEU A 400 18.10 -48.89 -25.02
N SER A 401 17.45 -49.87 -25.65
CA SER A 401 16.56 -50.83 -24.97
C SER A 401 17.24 -51.57 -23.82
N ILE A 402 18.46 -52.06 -24.04
CA ILE A 402 19.28 -52.75 -23.05
C ILE A 402 19.72 -51.78 -21.95
N TRP A 403 20.16 -50.57 -22.33
CA TRP A 403 20.59 -49.56 -21.38
C TRP A 403 19.46 -49.12 -20.43
N ILE A 404 18.25 -48.82 -20.96
CA ILE A 404 17.08 -48.46 -20.14
C ILE A 404 16.73 -49.58 -19.17
N THR A 405 16.72 -50.83 -19.63
CA THR A 405 16.41 -52.00 -18.79
C THR A 405 17.36 -52.07 -17.59
N ASN A 406 18.66 -51.86 -17.82
CA ASN A 406 19.65 -51.86 -16.75
C ASN A 406 19.48 -50.67 -15.79
N GLN A 407 19.15 -49.48 -16.28
CA GLN A 407 18.88 -48.31 -15.43
C GLN A 407 17.64 -48.50 -14.54
N LEU A 408 16.55 -49.05 -15.08
CA LEU A 408 15.33 -49.30 -14.33
C LEU A 408 15.53 -50.36 -13.23
N ASN A 409 16.25 -51.44 -13.54
CA ASN A 409 16.60 -52.47 -12.55
C ASN A 409 17.45 -51.87 -11.40
N THR A 410 18.40 -50.99 -11.74
CA THR A 410 19.23 -50.30 -10.75
C THR A 410 18.40 -49.37 -9.87
N ARG A 411 17.50 -48.56 -10.46
CA ARG A 411 16.64 -47.64 -9.71
C ARG A 411 15.64 -48.37 -8.81
N GLY A 412 15.04 -49.46 -9.27
CA GLY A 412 14.16 -50.29 -8.44
C GLY A 412 14.89 -50.88 -7.21
N THR A 413 16.16 -51.25 -7.37
CA THR A 413 17.00 -51.72 -6.26
C THR A 413 17.29 -50.58 -5.26
N ILE A 414 17.60 -49.38 -5.75
CA ILE A 414 17.86 -48.19 -4.92
C ILE A 414 16.61 -47.78 -4.14
N ASP A 415 15.44 -47.72 -4.79
CA ASP A 415 14.17 -47.35 -4.15
C ASP A 415 13.78 -48.36 -3.06
N TRP A 416 14.00 -49.65 -3.31
CA TRP A 416 13.82 -50.68 -2.30
C TRP A 416 14.76 -50.47 -1.10
N ILE A 417 16.06 -50.27 -1.32
CA ILE A 417 17.04 -50.00 -0.26
C ILE A 417 16.65 -48.75 0.55
N ASN A 418 16.25 -47.66 -0.11
CA ASN A 418 15.85 -46.42 0.56
C ASN A 418 14.62 -46.62 1.46
N SER A 419 13.66 -47.45 1.04
CA SER A 419 12.49 -47.78 1.86
C SER A 419 12.86 -48.54 3.15
N GLU A 420 13.79 -49.48 3.07
CA GLU A 420 14.29 -50.24 4.22
C GLU A 420 15.07 -49.34 5.20
N LEU A 421 15.86 -48.39 4.68
CA LEU A 421 16.57 -47.41 5.50
C LEU A 421 15.61 -46.47 6.26
N ALA A 422 14.55 -46.01 5.61
CA ALA A 422 13.54 -45.17 6.27
C ALA A 422 12.82 -45.89 7.43
N ILE A 423 12.53 -47.19 7.28
CA ILE A 423 11.98 -48.03 8.35
C ILE A 423 12.97 -48.12 9.53
N ARG A 424 14.26 -48.33 9.23
CA ARG A 424 15.31 -48.37 10.25
C ARG A 424 15.42 -47.06 11.03
N ASP A 425 15.42 -45.91 10.37
CA ASP A 425 15.53 -44.61 11.03
C ASP A 425 14.35 -44.33 11.97
N ASN A 426 13.13 -44.65 11.55
CA ASN A 426 11.93 -44.53 12.41
C ASN A 426 12.04 -45.39 13.68
N ASN A 427 12.55 -46.62 13.55
CA ASN A 427 12.78 -47.50 14.68
C ASN A 427 13.87 -46.97 15.63
N ILE A 428 14.94 -46.38 15.09
CA ILE A 428 16.00 -45.75 15.88
C ILE A 428 15.45 -44.55 16.67
N ASN A 429 14.72 -43.65 16.01
CA ASN A 429 14.14 -42.47 16.65
C ASN A 429 13.17 -42.84 17.79
N THR A 430 12.36 -43.87 17.58
CA THR A 430 11.44 -44.39 18.60
C THR A 430 12.22 -44.94 19.81
N ARG A 431 13.26 -45.73 19.58
CA ARG A 431 14.11 -46.30 20.65
C ARG A 431 14.88 -45.21 21.41
N ALA A 432 15.48 -44.26 20.70
CA ALA A 432 16.22 -43.15 21.31
C ALA A 432 15.32 -42.31 22.24
N THR A 433 14.06 -42.10 21.85
CA THR A 433 13.07 -41.38 22.66
C THR A 433 12.71 -42.14 23.93
N ILE A 434 12.48 -43.46 23.84
CA ILE A 434 12.19 -44.32 24.99
C ILE A 434 13.38 -44.36 25.96
N ASP A 435 14.60 -44.49 25.44
CA ASP A 435 15.82 -44.54 26.25
C ASP A 435 16.07 -43.21 26.99
N TYR A 436 15.84 -42.06 26.33
CA TYR A 436 15.96 -40.74 26.95
C TYR A 436 14.97 -40.55 28.11
N VAL A 437 13.71 -40.96 27.94
CA VAL A 437 12.67 -40.87 28.98
C VAL A 437 13.03 -41.73 30.19
N ASN A 438 13.45 -42.98 29.97
CA ASN A 438 13.82 -43.90 31.04
C ASN A 438 15.03 -43.41 31.86
N GLN A 439 16.03 -42.80 31.23
CA GLN A 439 17.23 -42.32 31.93
C GLN A 439 17.00 -41.02 32.71
N THR A 440 16.08 -40.16 32.24
CA THR A 440 15.96 -38.78 32.74
C THR A 440 14.84 -38.62 33.78
N PHE A 441 13.69 -39.28 33.61
CA PHE A 441 12.50 -39.01 34.43
C PHE A 441 11.97 -40.21 35.22
N ALA A 442 12.50 -41.42 34.98
CA ALA A 442 12.02 -42.66 35.59
C ALA A 442 13.16 -43.59 36.03
N ARG A 443 14.18 -43.05 36.71
CA ARG A 443 15.20 -43.90 37.36
C ARG A 443 14.49 -44.79 38.39
N LYS A 444 14.41 -46.09 38.11
CA LYS A 444 13.76 -47.06 38.99
C LYS A 444 14.61 -47.23 40.24
N ASN A 445 14.01 -47.06 41.41
CA ASN A 445 14.65 -47.36 42.69
C ASN A 445 15.09 -48.83 42.72
N THR A 446 16.28 -49.08 43.25
CA THR A 446 16.86 -50.41 43.39
C THR A 446 16.74 -50.89 44.83
N GLY A 447 16.58 -52.19 45.07
CA GLY A 447 16.44 -52.70 46.44
C GLY A 447 16.49 -54.22 46.53
N SER A 448 16.77 -54.69 47.74
CA SER A 448 16.62 -56.08 48.16
C SER A 448 15.46 -56.17 49.16
N ILE A 449 14.37 -56.81 48.75
CA ILE A 449 13.13 -56.95 49.54
C ILE A 449 13.14 -58.16 50.50
N GLN A 450 14.32 -58.58 50.94
CA GLN A 450 14.49 -59.68 51.89
C GLN A 450 14.25 -59.22 53.34
N ASP A 451 14.18 -60.17 54.28
CA ASP A 451 14.00 -59.87 55.71
C ASP A 451 15.14 -59.02 56.28
N TRP A 452 16.37 -59.20 55.77
CA TRP A 452 17.54 -58.33 56.01
C TRP A 452 17.75 -57.43 54.78
N GLY A 453 16.79 -56.53 54.56
CA GLY A 453 16.57 -55.87 53.27
C GLY A 453 16.92 -54.38 53.24
N TRP A 454 16.90 -53.82 52.03
CA TRP A 454 17.11 -52.39 51.79
C TRP A 454 16.43 -51.90 50.50
N ILE A 455 16.13 -50.60 50.44
CA ILE A 455 15.82 -49.87 49.21
C ILE A 455 16.74 -48.65 49.07
N LEU A 456 17.14 -48.35 47.85
CA LEU A 456 17.87 -47.15 47.42
C LEU A 456 16.99 -46.39 46.44
N ASP A 457 16.74 -45.13 46.76
CA ASP A 457 16.28 -44.18 45.77
C ASP A 457 17.47 -43.73 44.90
N ASP A 458 17.50 -44.15 43.63
CA ASP A 458 18.59 -43.82 42.69
C ASP A 458 18.55 -42.37 42.20
N SER A 459 17.46 -41.65 42.45
CA SER A 459 17.34 -40.22 42.14
C SER A 459 17.93 -39.33 43.23
N THR A 460 17.80 -39.71 44.51
CA THR A 460 18.26 -38.91 45.66
C THR A 460 19.43 -39.51 46.43
N GLY A 461 19.71 -40.81 46.24
CA GLY A 461 20.71 -41.58 46.96
C GLY A 461 20.23 -42.10 48.33
N PHE A 462 19.01 -41.77 48.77
CA PHE A 462 18.50 -42.18 50.08
C PHE A 462 18.36 -43.69 50.18
N ILE A 463 18.84 -44.25 51.29
CA ILE A 463 18.76 -45.67 51.59
C ILE A 463 17.92 -45.87 52.84
N MET A 464 17.02 -46.86 52.78
CA MET A 464 16.29 -47.37 53.94
C MET A 464 16.61 -48.85 54.08
N GLN A 465 16.95 -49.30 55.28
CA GLN A 465 17.37 -50.68 55.55
C GLN A 465 16.64 -51.21 56.78
N TRP A 466 16.40 -52.53 56.83
CA TRP A 466 15.67 -53.16 57.93
C TRP A 466 16.14 -54.58 58.21
N GLY A 467 15.80 -55.08 59.40
CA GLY A 467 16.01 -56.47 59.76
C GLY A 467 15.56 -56.84 61.17
N THR A 468 15.73 -58.12 61.50
CA THR A 468 15.46 -58.68 62.84
C THR A 468 16.67 -59.43 63.37
N LEU A 469 16.93 -59.30 64.67
CA LEU A 469 18.06 -59.90 65.38
C LEU A 469 17.52 -60.84 66.44
N GLY A 470 17.96 -62.10 66.42
CA GLY A 470 17.59 -63.09 67.44
C GLY A 470 18.30 -62.92 68.78
N ASN A 471 19.43 -62.21 68.80
CA ASN A 471 20.22 -61.91 69.98
C ASN A 471 20.75 -60.47 69.80
N SER A 472 20.37 -59.53 70.69
CA SER A 472 20.88 -58.15 70.76
C SER A 472 22.18 -57.99 71.60
N ASN A 473 22.44 -56.81 72.16
CA ASN A 473 23.65 -56.48 72.93
C ASN A 473 24.96 -56.67 72.15
N GLY A 474 25.00 -56.14 70.93
CA GLY A 474 26.15 -56.27 70.04
C GLY A 474 26.14 -55.26 68.90
N THR A 475 27.20 -55.32 68.07
CA THR A 475 27.33 -54.53 66.84
C THR A 475 27.05 -55.41 65.63
N TYR A 476 26.20 -54.95 64.72
CA TYR A 476 25.72 -55.70 63.55
C TYR A 476 25.95 -54.91 62.26
N ASN A 477 26.10 -55.62 61.15
CA ASN A 477 26.30 -55.01 59.84
C ASN A 477 24.97 -54.66 59.19
N PHE A 478 24.86 -53.47 58.61
CA PHE A 478 23.77 -53.18 57.69
C PHE A 478 23.84 -54.09 56.45
N PRO A 479 22.69 -54.41 55.81
CA PRO A 479 22.64 -55.12 54.53
C PRO A 479 23.56 -54.50 53.46
N ARG A 480 23.66 -53.16 53.44
CA ARG A 480 24.68 -52.41 52.71
C ARG A 480 25.21 -51.25 53.55
N ALA A 481 26.43 -50.82 53.27
CA ALA A 481 26.93 -49.56 53.83
C ALA A 481 26.11 -48.37 53.32
N PHE A 482 25.88 -47.38 54.18
CA PHE A 482 25.40 -46.05 53.81
C PHE A 482 26.58 -45.22 53.28
N PRO A 483 26.64 -44.90 51.97
CA PRO A 483 27.81 -44.23 51.38
C PRO A 483 28.24 -42.92 52.07
N VAL A 484 27.28 -42.13 52.56
CA VAL A 484 27.54 -40.84 53.23
C VAL A 484 27.45 -40.99 54.75
N GLY A 485 26.38 -41.59 55.26
CA GLY A 485 26.16 -41.79 56.69
C GLY A 485 24.81 -42.39 57.04
N CYS A 486 24.77 -43.16 58.13
CA CYS A 486 23.51 -43.56 58.74
C CYS A 486 23.00 -42.41 59.62
N PHE A 487 21.83 -41.88 59.29
CA PHE A 487 21.24 -40.74 60.00
C PHE A 487 20.55 -41.18 61.28
N ALA A 488 19.84 -42.31 61.24
CA ALA A 488 19.14 -42.84 62.39
C ALA A 488 19.02 -44.36 62.31
N VAL A 489 19.13 -44.99 63.48
CA VAL A 489 18.81 -46.40 63.70
C VAL A 489 17.72 -46.46 64.75
N PHE A 490 16.62 -47.08 64.37
CA PHE A 490 15.48 -47.35 65.23
C PHE A 490 15.52 -48.82 65.60
N VAL A 491 15.54 -49.12 66.90
CA VAL A 491 15.52 -50.50 67.40
C VAL A 491 14.32 -50.67 68.32
N THR A 492 13.56 -51.74 68.11
CA THR A 492 12.38 -52.08 68.89
C THR A 492 12.47 -53.50 69.41
N ASN A 493 11.87 -53.74 70.57
CA ASN A 493 11.71 -55.10 71.08
C ASN A 493 10.81 -55.90 70.15
N THR A 494 11.14 -57.16 69.91
CA THR A 494 10.22 -58.10 69.24
C THR A 494 9.47 -58.99 70.21
N ASN A 495 9.98 -59.16 71.45
CA ASN A 495 9.35 -59.96 72.49
C ASN A 495 9.74 -59.48 73.90
N ALA A 496 9.11 -60.06 74.94
CA ALA A 496 9.44 -59.90 76.37
C ALA A 496 9.38 -58.46 76.97
N GLN A 497 8.72 -57.52 76.28
CA GLN A 497 8.54 -56.16 76.79
C GLN A 497 7.65 -56.13 78.04
N GLY A 498 8.08 -55.38 79.06
CA GLY A 498 7.38 -55.23 80.34
C GLY A 498 7.53 -56.42 81.30
N THR A 499 8.19 -57.51 80.90
CA THR A 499 8.49 -58.65 81.78
C THR A 499 9.98 -58.77 82.07
N GLN A 500 10.81 -58.99 81.05
CA GLN A 500 12.27 -59.14 81.18
C GLN A 500 13.05 -57.98 80.52
N VAL A 501 12.37 -57.20 79.67
CA VAL A 501 12.93 -56.07 78.93
C VAL A 501 12.06 -54.83 79.10
N ASP A 502 12.65 -53.70 79.44
CA ASP A 502 11.94 -52.41 79.50
C ASP A 502 11.90 -51.73 78.12
N ASN A 503 13.05 -51.62 77.46
CA ASN A 503 13.20 -50.99 76.15
C ASN A 503 14.34 -51.59 75.33
N ALA A 504 14.22 -51.49 74.00
CA ALA A 504 15.34 -51.64 73.08
C ALA A 504 15.92 -50.28 72.75
N PHE A 505 17.21 -50.25 72.41
CA PHE A 505 17.87 -49.09 71.87
C PHE A 505 18.97 -49.50 70.90
N GLY A 506 19.31 -48.57 70.01
CA GLY A 506 20.43 -48.72 69.12
C GLY A 506 20.86 -47.39 68.56
N TYR A 507 22.05 -47.37 67.98
CA TYR A 507 22.65 -46.19 67.39
C TYR A 507 23.61 -46.61 66.29
N PRO A 508 23.84 -45.75 65.28
CA PRO A 508 24.85 -46.02 64.28
C PRO A 508 26.23 -46.05 64.92
N VAL A 509 27.03 -47.05 64.57
CA VAL A 509 28.43 -47.18 65.00
C VAL A 509 29.36 -46.73 63.87
N SER A 510 28.99 -47.07 62.63
CA SER A 510 29.64 -46.61 61.40
C SER A 510 28.65 -46.63 60.25
N ASN A 511 29.10 -46.25 59.06
CA ASN A 511 28.31 -46.34 57.85
C ASN A 511 27.89 -47.77 57.48
N SER A 512 28.58 -48.78 58.01
CA SER A 512 28.31 -50.19 57.72
C SER A 512 27.75 -50.95 58.91
N GLN A 513 27.71 -50.34 60.11
CA GLN A 513 27.38 -51.05 61.34
C GLN A 513 26.54 -50.22 62.30
N PHE A 514 25.70 -50.91 63.06
CA PHE A 514 24.93 -50.32 64.16
C PHE A 514 25.03 -51.18 65.40
N PHE A 515 24.87 -50.53 66.56
CA PHE A 515 24.72 -51.21 67.82
C PHE A 515 23.23 -51.39 68.12
N ALA A 516 22.85 -52.55 68.65
CA ALA A 516 21.48 -52.80 69.10
C ALA A 516 21.49 -53.61 70.39
N ALA A 517 20.71 -53.19 71.38
CA ALA A 517 20.61 -53.82 72.67
C ALA A 517 19.25 -53.62 73.34
N THR A 518 19.02 -54.40 74.40
CA THR A 518 17.82 -54.31 75.24
C THR A 518 18.21 -54.02 76.68
N LYS A 519 17.39 -53.27 77.42
CA LYS A 519 17.61 -53.00 78.85
C LYS A 519 16.75 -53.93 79.70
N SER A 520 17.34 -54.51 80.75
CA SER A 520 16.60 -55.38 81.67
C SER A 520 15.59 -54.61 82.52
N SER A 521 14.41 -55.21 82.71
CA SER A 521 13.39 -54.78 83.68
C SER A 521 13.66 -55.27 85.12
N ALA A 522 14.47 -56.33 85.28
CA ALA A 522 14.68 -57.01 86.57
C ALA A 522 15.92 -56.51 87.32
N ILE A 523 16.89 -55.90 86.63
CA ILE A 523 18.15 -55.42 87.22
C ILE A 523 18.48 -54.04 86.65
N ALA A 524 18.66 -53.06 87.55
CA ALA A 524 19.00 -51.69 87.18
C ALA A 524 20.33 -51.62 86.42
N ASN A 525 20.34 -50.92 85.28
CA ASN A 525 21.49 -50.72 84.39
C ASN A 525 22.10 -51.98 83.76
N MET A 526 21.40 -53.12 83.78
CA MET A 526 21.83 -54.31 83.05
C MET A 526 21.33 -54.28 81.59
N VAL A 527 22.25 -54.51 80.66
CA VAL A 527 21.96 -54.66 79.23
C VAL A 527 21.81 -56.14 78.90
N ASN A 528 20.67 -56.51 78.31
CA ASN A 528 20.28 -57.86 77.97
C ASN A 528 20.40 -58.13 76.47
N ASN A 529 20.33 -59.41 76.12
CA ASN A 529 20.51 -59.93 74.76
C ASN A 529 19.20 -60.50 74.16
N PHE A 530 18.06 -59.83 74.39
CA PHE A 530 16.77 -60.31 73.84
C PHE A 530 16.61 -59.95 72.36
N PRO A 531 15.78 -60.69 71.60
CA PRO A 531 15.49 -60.39 70.19
C PRO A 531 14.92 -58.97 69.95
N VAL A 532 15.37 -58.33 68.86
CA VAL A 532 14.94 -56.98 68.44
C VAL A 532 14.70 -56.90 66.93
N ALA A 533 13.88 -55.95 66.49
CA ALA A 533 13.77 -55.53 65.10
C ALA A 533 14.39 -54.14 64.96
N TRP A 534 14.93 -53.85 63.78
CA TRP A 534 15.58 -52.58 63.53
C TRP A 534 15.26 -52.03 62.14
N PHE A 535 15.27 -50.71 62.05
CA PHE A 535 15.14 -49.95 60.81
C PHE A 535 16.18 -48.84 60.82
N ALA A 536 16.85 -48.63 59.70
CA ALA A 536 17.85 -47.58 59.57
C ALA A 536 17.63 -46.78 58.31
N ILE A 537 17.87 -45.48 58.39
CA ILE A 537 17.78 -44.55 57.28
C ILE A 537 19.04 -43.73 57.19
N GLY A 538 19.48 -43.47 55.96
CA GLY A 538 20.72 -42.76 55.69
C GLY A 538 20.91 -42.52 54.20
N ARG A 539 22.10 -42.06 53.85
CA ARG A 539 22.51 -41.84 52.46
C ARG A 539 23.95 -42.27 52.25
#